data_AF-A0A1A9BXF8-F1
#
_entry.id   AF-A0A1A9BXF8-F1
#
_cell.length_a   1.000
_cell.length_b   1.000
_cell.length_c   1.000
_cell.angle_alpha   90.00
_cell.angle_beta   90.00
_cell.angle_gamma   90.00
#
_symmetry.space_group_name_H-M   'P 1'
#
loop_
_entity.id
_entity.type
_entity.pdbx_description
1 polymer ?
#
loop_
_entity_poly.entity_id
_entity_poly.type
_entity_poly.pdbx_seq_one_letter_code
_entity_poly.pdbx_strand_id
1 'polypeptide(L)' 'MTAAAKGPASYFPSIEKKYGRSIEEWMGIIKGSPLEKHMELVGWLKGEFGVGHGHANALVAYYRASAS' A
#
# COMPACT_ATOMS: atom_id res chain seq x y z
N MET A 1 -8.63 23.22 -6.06
CA MET A 1 -9.51 22.06 -6.29
C MET A 1 -8.65 20.81 -6.23
N THR A 2 -8.72 20.03 -5.15
CA THR A 2 -7.98 18.77 -5.03
C THR A 2 -8.61 17.74 -5.97
N ALA A 3 -7.86 17.31 -7.00
CA ALA A 3 -8.30 16.24 -7.89
C ALA A 3 -8.66 15.00 -7.05
N ALA A 4 -9.87 14.47 -7.23
CA ALA A 4 -10.28 13.24 -6.58
C ALA A 4 -9.30 12.14 -7.00
N ALA A 5 -8.55 11.60 -6.04
CA ALA A 5 -7.64 10.49 -6.29
C ALA A 5 -8.49 9.32 -6.84
N LYS A 6 -8.27 8.96 -8.10
CA LYS A 6 -8.90 7.79 -8.72
C LYS A 6 -7.99 6.58 -8.51
N GLY A 7 -8.59 5.40 -8.31
CA GLY A 7 -7.84 4.16 -8.11
C GLY A 7 -7.28 4.00 -6.69
N PRO A 8 -6.21 3.21 -6.49
CA PRO A 8 -5.67 2.87 -5.16
C PRO A 8 -5.33 4.07 -4.27
N ALA A 9 -4.95 5.20 -4.89
CA ALA A 9 -4.62 6.44 -4.19
C ALA A 9 -5.79 7.06 -3.41
N SER A 10 -7.04 6.69 -3.72
CA SER A 10 -8.20 7.13 -2.94
C SER A 10 -8.18 6.64 -1.48
N TYR A 11 -7.46 5.54 -1.21
CA TYR A 11 -7.30 4.98 0.12
C TYR A 11 -6.15 5.62 0.92
N PHE A 12 -5.31 6.46 0.30
CA PHE A 12 -4.11 6.95 0.98
C PHE A 12 -4.39 7.76 2.24
N PRO A 13 -5.33 8.73 2.24
CA PRO A 13 -5.64 9.48 3.46
C PRO A 13 -6.12 8.59 4.61
N SER A 14 -6.88 7.52 4.30
CA SER A 14 -7.36 6.59 5.34
C SER A 14 -6.29 5.62 5.81
N ILE A 15 -5.39 5.20 4.93
CA ILE A 15 -4.23 4.36 5.26
C ILE A 15 -3.30 5.13 6.20
N GLU A 16 -2.88 6.34 5.84
CA GLU A 16 -1.99 7.16 6.66
C GLU A 16 -2.62 7.46 8.02
N LYS A 17 -3.90 7.87 8.03
CA LYS A 17 -4.64 8.11 9.28
C LYS A 17 -4.75 6.87 10.16
N LYS A 18 -4.93 5.68 9.58
CA LYS A 18 -5.15 4.44 10.34
C LYS A 18 -3.86 3.84 10.88
N TYR A 19 -2.77 3.89 10.11
CA TYR A 19 -1.53 3.20 10.45
C TYR A 19 -0.39 4.13 10.88
N GLY A 20 -0.58 5.45 10.77
CA GLY A 20 0.38 6.44 11.25
C GLY A 20 1.70 6.49 10.46
N ARG A 21 1.71 5.97 9.23
CA ARG A 21 2.88 5.98 8.32
C ARG A 21 2.49 6.58 6.99
N SER A 22 3.39 7.37 6.42
CA SER A 22 3.20 7.96 5.10
C SER A 22 3.17 6.89 4.00
N ILE A 23 2.58 7.23 2.85
CA ILE A 23 2.62 6.33 1.69
C ILE A 23 4.04 6.05 1.21
N GLU A 24 4.94 7.03 1.28
CA GLU A 24 6.35 6.85 0.93
C GLU A 24 7.02 5.79 1.81
N GLU A 25 6.78 5.82 3.13
CA GLU A 25 7.27 4.79 4.05
C GLU A 25 6.71 3.41 3.69
N TRP A 26 5.42 3.30 3.34
CA TRP A 26 4.83 2.04 2.88
C TRP A 26 5.48 1.53 1.60
N MET A 27 5.78 2.40 0.64
CA MET A 27 6.50 2.00 -0.56
C MET A 27 7.91 1.52 -0.24
N GLY A 28 8.59 2.16 0.72
CA GLY A 28 9.89 1.70 1.23
C GLY A 28 9.82 0.31 1.86
N ILE A 29 8.79 0.05 2.67
CA ILE A 29 8.54 -1.27 3.28
C ILE A 29 8.31 -2.34 2.22
N ILE A 30 7.46 -2.06 1.22
CA ILE A 30 7.14 -3.00 0.15
C ILE A 30 8.39 -3.26 -0.70
N LYS A 31 9.16 -2.22 -1.04
CA LYS A 31 10.41 -2.31 -1.80
C LYS A 31 11.50 -3.12 -1.07
N GLY A 32 11.54 -3.05 0.26
CA GLY A 32 12.47 -3.83 1.09
C GLY A 32 12.06 -5.29 1.30
N SER A 33 10.87 -5.69 0.85
CA SER A 33 10.41 -7.07 0.96
C SER A 33 11.14 -7.98 -0.06
N PRO A 34 11.49 -9.22 0.30
CA PRO A 34 11.99 -10.20 -0.66
C PRO A 34 10.88 -10.80 -1.54
N LEU A 35 9.62 -10.40 -1.32
CA LEU A 35 8.45 -10.95 -2.02
C LEU A 35 8.15 -10.18 -3.30
N GLU A 36 7.87 -10.92 -4.37
CA GLU A 36 7.63 -10.33 -5.69
C GLU A 36 6.16 -10.42 -6.12
N LYS A 37 5.44 -11.46 -5.68
CA LYS A 37 4.05 -11.65 -6.12
C LYS A 37 3.11 -10.75 -5.35
N HIS A 38 2.14 -10.19 -6.07
CA HIS A 38 1.13 -9.29 -5.52
C HIS A 38 0.44 -9.86 -4.27
N MET A 39 -0.06 -11.09 -4.36
CA MET A 39 -0.81 -11.70 -3.25
C MET A 39 0.09 -12.11 -2.08
N GLU A 40 1.37 -12.39 -2.31
CA GLU A 40 2.35 -12.65 -1.24
C GLU A 40 2.61 -11.37 -0.45
N LEU A 41 2.83 -10.24 -1.14
CA LEU A 41 2.96 -8.92 -0.51
C LEU A 41 1.71 -8.50 0.26
N VAL A 42 0.52 -8.71 -0.29
CA VAL A 42 -0.75 -8.44 0.41
C VAL A 42 -0.87 -9.29 1.68
N GLY A 43 -0.53 -10.58 1.60
CA GLY A 43 -0.52 -11.47 2.75
C GLY A 43 0.47 -11.03 3.83
N TRP A 44 1.68 -10.66 3.42
CA TRP A 44 2.74 -10.18 4.30
C TRP A 44 2.38 -8.88 5.01
N LEU A 45 1.81 -7.89 4.31
CA LEU A 45 1.32 -6.65 4.93
C LEU A 45 0.21 -6.90 5.97
N LYS A 46 -0.64 -7.89 5.71
CA LYS A 46 -1.67 -8.29 6.68
C LYS A 46 -1.06 -8.95 7.92
N GLY A 47 -0.09 -9.85 7.73
CA GLY A 47 0.53 -10.62 8.81
C GLY A 47 1.47 -9.77 9.67
N GLU A 48 2.45 -9.13 9.06
CA GLU A 48 3.52 -8.43 9.78
C GLU A 48 3.12 -7.04 10.25
N PHE A 49 2.21 -6.37 9.53
CA PHE A 49 1.85 -4.98 9.80
C PHE A 49 0.38 -4.77 10.15
N GLY A 50 -0.42 -5.84 10.22
CA GLY A 50 -1.85 -5.76 10.57
C GLY A 50 -2.68 -4.94 9.58
N VAL A 51 -2.20 -4.76 8.35
CA VAL A 51 -2.91 -3.96 7.34
C VAL A 51 -4.14 -4.73 6.84
N GLY A 52 -5.29 -4.06 6.75
CA GLY A 52 -6.53 -4.71 6.29
C GLY A 52 -6.47 -5.04 4.79
N HIS A 53 -7.25 -6.02 4.33
CA HIS A 53 -7.16 -6.52 2.95
C HIS A 53 -7.25 -5.42 1.87
N GLY A 54 -8.24 -4.53 1.96
CA GLY A 54 -8.40 -3.44 0.99
C GLY A 54 -7.23 -2.45 0.97
N HIS A 55 -6.70 -2.11 2.16
CA HIS A 55 -5.56 -1.20 2.30
C HIS A 55 -4.26 -1.85 1.79
N ALA A 56 -4.03 -3.12 2.13
CA ALA A 56 -2.87 -3.87 1.64
C ALA A 56 -2.92 -4.00 0.11
N ASN A 57 -4.08 -4.30 -0.44
CA ASN A 57 -4.27 -4.39 -1.89
C ASN A 57 -4.01 -3.05 -2.58
N ALA A 58 -4.50 -1.94 -2.01
CA ALA A 58 -4.27 -0.60 -2.56
C ALA A 58 -2.78 -0.23 -2.57
N LEU A 59 -2.06 -0.48 -1.48
CA LEU A 59 -0.61 -0.22 -1.40
C LEU A 59 0.18 -1.03 -2.44
N VAL A 60 -0.06 -2.34 -2.54
CA VAL A 60 0.67 -3.20 -3.48
C VAL A 60 0.30 -2.88 -4.93
N ALA A 61 -0.97 -2.61 -5.23
CA ALA A 61 -1.40 -2.23 -6.57
C ALA A 61 -0.74 -0.91 -7.03
N TYR A 62 -0.66 0.08 -6.13
CA TYR A 62 0.02 1.33 -6.42
C TYR A 62 1.52 1.13 -6.65
N TYR A 63 2.20 0.42 -5.75
CA TYR A 63 3.63 0.11 -5.88
C TYR A 63 3.96 -0.51 -7.23
N ARG A 64 3.19 -1.50 -7.67
CA ARG A 64 3.40 -2.20 -8.95
C ARG A 64 3.09 -1.32 -10.16
N ALA A 65 2.09 -0.45 -10.07
CA ALA A 65 1.78 0.50 -11.15
C ALA A 65 2.87 1.57 -11.30
N SER A 66 3.56 1.91 -10.20
CA SER A 66 4.66 2.89 -10.19
C SER A 66 6.04 2.32 -10.52
N ALA A 67 6.21 0.99 -10.45
CA ALA A 67 7.48 0.30 -10.72
C ALA A 67 7.74 0.05 -12.23
N SER A 68 7.22 0.91 -13.10
CA SER A 68 7.40 0.84 -14.57
C SER A 68 8.63 1.61 -15.04
#